data_AF-A0A1Y0GW26-F1
#
_entry.id   AF-A0A1Y0GW26-F1
#
_cell.length_a   1.000
_cell.length_b   1.000
_cell.length_c   1.000
_cell.angle_alpha   90.00
_cell.angle_beta   90.00
_cell.angle_gamma   90.00
#
_symmetry.space_group_name_H-M   'P 1'
#
loop_
_entity.id
_entity.type
_entity.pdbx_description
1 polymer ?
#
loop_
_entity_poly.entity_id
_entity_poly.type
_entity_poly.pdbx_seq_one_letter_code
_entity_poly.pdbx_strand_id
1 'polypeptide(L)'
;MEDQGILSIADIPDSALKRADQRALKSTLCLSEPVIDRAVIRESLDSLIFPLFFIDYESVSLPVPPHNGTKPYQQVVFRYSLHILEDPFADVRHEEYLHTDSDLPTRSLVNSMREHVGNKGSVIVWNATFEKTRNKEMGEAIPDAKEFFDDMNSRLYDLMLFFKPDASFRDSRFKGSASIKKVLPVVVPDLKYTDLEVQEGQSASRIWRNIFLDGSNMGGRSGELVASLREYCKLDTLAMVEIYRSLYSL
;
A
#
# COMPACT_ATOMS: atom_id res chain seq x y z
N MET A 1 -28.24 -16.69 5.49
CA MET A 1 -29.48 -16.76 4.68
C MET A 1 -29.65 -18.15 4.05
N GLU A 2 -28.85 -19.14 4.47
CA GLU A 2 -28.93 -20.52 3.94
C GLU A 2 -30.30 -21.15 4.24
N ASP A 3 -30.87 -20.89 5.42
CA ASP A 3 -32.23 -21.31 5.78
C ASP A 3 -33.33 -20.69 4.90
N GLN A 4 -32.99 -19.67 4.11
CA GLN A 4 -33.87 -19.02 3.11
C GLN A 4 -33.56 -19.48 1.68
N GLY A 5 -32.68 -20.48 1.49
CA GLY A 5 -32.29 -21.01 0.19
C GLY A 5 -31.34 -20.11 -0.63
N ILE A 6 -30.80 -19.05 -0.02
CA ILE A 6 -29.86 -18.12 -0.67
C ILE A 6 -28.46 -18.69 -0.51
N LEU A 7 -27.94 -19.26 -1.59
CA LEU A 7 -26.65 -19.98 -1.62
C LEU A 7 -25.57 -19.23 -2.42
N SER A 8 -25.95 -18.22 -3.21
CA SER A 8 -25.01 -17.36 -3.93
C SER A 8 -25.25 -15.87 -3.67
N ILE A 9 -24.23 -15.04 -3.93
CA ILE A 9 -24.34 -13.58 -3.85
C ILE A 9 -25.42 -13.03 -4.80
N ALA A 10 -25.64 -13.71 -5.93
CA ALA A 10 -26.63 -13.33 -6.92
C ALA A 10 -28.06 -13.50 -6.37
N ASP A 11 -28.26 -14.48 -5.49
CA ASP A 11 -29.55 -14.81 -4.89
C ASP A 11 -29.97 -13.85 -3.77
N ILE A 12 -29.05 -13.00 -3.28
CA ILE A 12 -29.36 -12.03 -2.23
C ILE A 12 -30.32 -10.97 -2.79
N PRO A 13 -31.56 -10.82 -2.30
CA PRO A 13 -32.48 -9.82 -2.82
C PRO A 13 -32.00 -8.40 -2.53
N ASP A 14 -32.20 -7.47 -3.47
CA ASP A 14 -31.73 -6.08 -3.32
C ASP A 14 -32.38 -5.37 -2.12
N SER A 15 -33.57 -5.79 -1.71
CA SER A 15 -34.26 -5.32 -0.49
C SER A 15 -33.49 -5.64 0.80
N ALA A 16 -32.64 -6.66 0.81
CA ALA A 16 -31.76 -6.98 1.93
C ALA A 16 -30.50 -6.09 1.99
N LEU A 17 -30.15 -5.42 0.88
CA LEU A 17 -28.94 -4.60 0.75
C LEU A 17 -29.26 -3.14 1.05
N LYS A 18 -29.12 -2.76 2.32
CA LYS A 18 -29.50 -1.42 2.81
C LYS A 18 -28.49 -0.34 2.40
N ARG A 19 -27.21 -0.66 2.35
CA ARG A 19 -26.14 0.31 2.08
C ARG A 19 -25.70 0.29 0.61
N ALA A 20 -25.24 1.44 0.13
CA ALA A 20 -24.81 1.58 -1.26
C ALA A 20 -23.60 0.70 -1.60
N ASP A 21 -22.64 0.58 -0.68
CA ASP A 21 -21.45 -0.27 -0.82
C ASP A 21 -21.82 -1.74 -0.95
N GLN A 22 -22.84 -2.21 -0.23
CA GLN A 22 -23.34 -3.58 -0.35
C GLN A 22 -23.94 -3.86 -1.74
N ARG A 23 -24.72 -2.91 -2.27
CA ARG A 23 -25.29 -3.01 -3.62
C ARG A 23 -24.21 -2.98 -4.70
N ALA A 24 -23.23 -2.09 -4.57
CA ALA A 24 -22.09 -2.03 -5.48
C ALA A 24 -21.26 -3.32 -5.45
N LEU A 25 -21.00 -3.86 -4.25
CA LEU A 25 -20.31 -5.13 -4.07
C LEU A 25 -21.04 -6.28 -4.75
N LYS A 26 -22.36 -6.44 -4.51
CA LYS A 26 -23.16 -7.46 -5.19
C LYS A 26 -23.11 -7.26 -6.70
N SER A 27 -23.35 -6.04 -7.19
CA SER A 27 -23.32 -5.72 -8.62
C SER A 27 -22.00 -6.12 -9.27
N THR A 28 -20.87 -5.82 -8.62
CA THR A 28 -19.53 -6.15 -9.14
C THR A 28 -19.24 -7.64 -9.09
N LEU A 29 -19.63 -8.34 -8.03
CA LEU A 29 -19.43 -9.78 -7.91
C LEU A 29 -20.27 -10.60 -8.90
N CYS A 30 -21.39 -10.04 -9.36
CA CYS A 30 -22.24 -10.66 -10.38
C CYS A 30 -21.82 -10.36 -11.83
N LEU A 31 -20.74 -9.60 -12.05
CA LEU A 31 -20.26 -9.31 -13.40
C LEU A 31 -19.66 -10.56 -14.06
N SER A 32 -20.06 -10.84 -15.31
CA SER A 32 -19.44 -11.87 -16.15
C SER A 32 -18.18 -11.38 -16.85
N GLU A 33 -18.08 -10.07 -17.10
CA GLU A 33 -16.96 -9.40 -17.79
C GLU A 33 -16.58 -8.13 -17.02
N PRO A 34 -15.31 -7.67 -17.09
CA PRO A 34 -14.90 -6.43 -16.44
C PRO A 34 -15.63 -5.22 -17.01
N VAL A 35 -15.98 -4.28 -16.13
CA VAL A 35 -16.47 -2.95 -16.49
C VAL A 35 -15.36 -1.94 -16.24
N ILE A 36 -14.90 -1.29 -17.31
CA ILE A 36 -13.77 -0.35 -17.28
C ILE A 36 -14.18 0.98 -17.91
N ASP A 37 -14.28 2.03 -17.11
CA ASP A 37 -14.48 3.41 -17.57
C ASP A 37 -13.13 4.05 -17.90
N ARG A 38 -12.71 3.86 -19.16
CA ARG A 38 -11.41 4.35 -19.67
C ARG A 38 -11.31 5.87 -19.66
N ALA A 39 -12.42 6.58 -19.84
CA ALA A 39 -12.42 8.04 -19.86
C ALA A 39 -12.11 8.60 -18.48
N VAL A 40 -12.80 8.09 -17.45
CA VAL A 40 -12.56 8.48 -16.05
C VAL A 40 -11.15 8.12 -15.59
N ILE A 41 -10.65 6.92 -15.96
CA ILE A 41 -9.28 6.51 -15.63
C ILE A 41 -8.26 7.45 -16.28
N ARG A 42 -8.38 7.71 -17.59
CA ARG A 42 -7.45 8.59 -18.32
C ARG A 42 -7.48 10.01 -17.77
N GLU A 43 -8.66 10.61 -17.59
CA GLU A 43 -8.80 11.96 -17.01
C GLU A 43 -8.13 12.06 -15.64
N SER A 44 -8.32 11.04 -14.79
CA SER A 44 -7.71 11.03 -13.46
C SER A 44 -6.18 10.88 -13.51
N LEU A 45 -5.65 10.00 -14.38
CA LEU A 45 -4.19 9.81 -14.52
C LEU A 45 -3.49 10.99 -15.20
N ASP A 46 -4.16 11.68 -16.14
CA ASP A 46 -3.62 12.87 -16.81
C ASP A 46 -3.45 14.07 -15.86
N SER A 47 -4.09 14.04 -14.68
CA SER A 47 -3.91 15.05 -13.63
C SER A 47 -2.60 14.87 -12.84
N LEU A 48 -1.91 13.74 -13.00
CA LEU A 48 -0.67 13.46 -12.28
C LEU A 48 0.48 14.32 -12.77
N ILE A 49 1.33 14.74 -11.84
CA ILE A 49 2.49 15.58 -12.10
C ILE A 49 3.74 14.73 -11.89
N PHE A 50 4.61 14.68 -12.90
CA PHE A 50 5.90 13.97 -12.78
C PHE A 50 6.94 14.80 -12.00
N PRO A 51 7.87 14.14 -11.27
CA PRO A 51 8.01 12.68 -11.10
C PRO A 51 6.89 12.05 -10.25
N LEU A 52 6.60 10.77 -10.49
CA LEU A 52 5.68 9.98 -9.65
C LEU A 52 6.47 9.21 -8.59
N PHE A 53 6.06 9.35 -7.33
CA PHE A 53 6.66 8.66 -6.18
C PHE A 53 5.69 7.61 -5.65
N PHE A 54 5.92 6.34 -5.96
CA PHE A 54 5.13 5.23 -5.45
C PHE A 54 5.67 4.81 -4.09
N ILE A 55 4.92 5.09 -3.03
CA ILE A 55 5.37 4.90 -1.63
C ILE A 55 4.51 3.86 -0.93
N ASP A 56 5.17 3.02 -0.13
CA ASP A 56 4.53 2.15 0.85
C ASP A 56 5.32 2.14 2.16
N TYR A 57 4.62 2.00 3.28
CA TYR A 57 5.19 2.03 4.63
C TYR A 57 4.93 0.74 5.38
N GLU A 58 5.95 0.28 6.09
CA GLU A 58 5.80 -0.75 7.11
C GLU A 58 5.93 -0.14 8.50
N SER A 59 4.98 -0.48 9.36
CA SER A 59 4.94 0.02 10.73
C SER A 59 4.64 -1.08 11.74
N VAL A 60 5.05 -0.83 12.98
CA VAL A 60 4.72 -1.67 14.12
C VAL A 60 3.90 -0.87 15.13
N SER A 61 2.95 -1.53 15.77
CA SER A 61 2.17 -0.99 16.89
C SER A 61 2.21 -1.98 18.03
N LEU A 62 2.79 -1.57 19.16
CA LEU A 62 3.02 -2.43 20.32
C LEU A 62 2.26 -1.92 21.55
N PRO A 63 1.72 -2.83 22.38
CA PRO A 63 1.08 -2.44 23.65
C PRO A 63 2.07 -1.83 24.64
N VAL A 64 3.33 -2.30 24.62
CA VAL A 64 4.42 -1.77 25.43
C VAL A 64 5.34 -0.97 24.50
N PRO A 65 5.50 0.35 24.71
CA PRO A 65 6.37 1.20 23.89
C PRO A 65 7.84 0.71 23.94
N PRO A 66 8.46 0.40 22.79
CA PRO A 66 9.85 -0.08 22.76
C PRO A 66 10.88 1.05 22.94
N HIS A 67 10.49 2.30 22.65
CA HIS A 67 11.38 3.47 22.74
C HIS A 67 10.75 4.58 23.59
N ASN A 68 11.60 5.33 24.31
CA ASN A 68 11.19 6.53 25.01
C ASN A 68 10.56 7.55 24.05
N GLY A 69 9.49 8.22 24.50
CA GLY A 69 8.76 9.19 23.68
C GLY A 69 7.71 8.57 22.75
N THR A 70 7.52 7.24 22.76
CA THR A 70 6.39 6.57 22.10
C THR A 70 5.31 6.15 23.11
N LYS A 71 4.06 6.04 22.66
CA LYS A 71 2.90 5.65 23.51
C LYS A 71 2.34 4.27 23.13
N PRO A 72 1.62 3.58 24.04
CA PRO A 72 0.97 2.32 23.73
C PRO A 72 0.14 2.38 22.46
N TYR A 73 0.29 1.38 21.60
CA TYR A 73 -0.35 1.24 20.29
C TYR A 73 -0.04 2.34 19.27
N GLN A 74 0.91 3.23 19.54
CA GLN A 74 1.43 4.15 18.54
C GLN A 74 2.05 3.37 17.38
N GLN A 75 1.77 3.82 16.17
CA GLN A 75 2.40 3.29 14.97
C GLN A 75 3.80 3.90 14.82
N VAL A 76 4.80 3.03 14.73
CA VAL A 76 6.19 3.40 14.48
C VAL A 76 6.56 2.85 13.11
N VAL A 77 6.77 3.76 12.14
CA VAL A 77 7.22 3.38 10.80
C VAL A 77 8.69 3.03 10.86
N PHE A 78 9.06 1.86 10.33
CA PHE A 78 10.44 1.37 10.38
C PHE A 78 11.00 0.95 9.01
N ARG A 79 10.14 0.66 8.00
CA ARG A 79 10.57 0.57 6.59
C ARG A 79 9.72 1.49 5.71
N TYR A 80 10.29 2.06 4.66
CA TYR A 80 9.54 2.49 3.48
C TYR A 80 10.13 1.86 2.21
N SER A 81 9.27 1.65 1.22
CA SER A 81 9.69 1.41 -0.17
C SER A 81 9.31 2.61 -1.02
N LEU A 82 10.15 2.94 -2.01
CA LEU A 82 9.90 4.04 -2.92
C LEU A 82 10.31 3.64 -4.34
N HIS A 83 9.36 3.59 -5.26
CA HIS A 83 9.66 3.62 -6.69
C HIS A 83 9.45 5.03 -7.25
N ILE A 84 10.39 5.49 -8.08
CA ILE A 84 10.38 6.82 -8.68
C ILE A 84 10.33 6.65 -10.19
N LEU A 85 9.30 7.24 -10.80
CA LEU A 85 9.15 7.31 -12.25
C LEU A 85 9.27 8.77 -12.68
N GLU A 86 10.39 9.12 -13.34
CA GLU A 86 10.71 10.52 -13.69
C GLU A 86 9.85 11.06 -14.84
N ASP A 87 9.47 10.20 -15.79
CA ASP A 87 8.54 10.49 -16.88
C ASP A 87 7.83 9.19 -17.33
N PRO A 88 6.75 9.24 -18.14
CA PRO A 88 5.98 8.05 -18.52
C PRO A 88 6.78 6.93 -19.20
N PHE A 89 7.93 7.24 -19.79
CA PHE A 89 8.76 6.32 -20.57
C PHE A 89 10.11 6.03 -19.91
N ALA A 90 10.41 6.66 -18.76
CA ALA A 90 11.62 6.42 -18.01
C ALA A 90 11.65 5.03 -17.37
N ASP A 91 12.87 4.54 -17.15
CA ASP A 91 13.10 3.42 -16.25
C ASP A 91 12.71 3.82 -14.82
N VAL A 92 12.17 2.86 -14.07
CA VAL A 92 11.79 3.08 -12.69
C VAL A 92 13.02 2.92 -11.78
N ARG A 93 13.28 3.94 -10.95
CA ARG A 93 14.30 3.86 -9.90
C ARG A 93 13.67 3.37 -8.61
N HIS A 94 14.38 2.54 -7.85
CA HIS A 94 13.95 2.07 -6.54
C HIS A 94 14.89 2.58 -5.46
N GLU A 95 14.30 3.11 -4.39
CA GLU A 95 14.98 3.54 -3.17
C GLU A 95 14.23 2.91 -1.98
N GLU A 96 14.93 2.68 -0.88
CA GLU A 96 14.31 2.15 0.33
C GLU A 96 15.04 2.57 1.59
N TYR A 97 14.32 2.50 2.71
CA TYR A 97 14.92 2.58 4.03
C TYR A 97 14.35 1.47 4.90
N LEU A 98 15.21 0.70 5.57
CA LEU A 98 14.85 -0.25 6.61
C LEU A 98 15.68 0.08 7.84
N HIS A 99 15.02 0.38 8.95
CA HIS A 99 15.68 0.60 10.22
C HIS A 99 16.24 -0.72 10.76
N THR A 100 17.54 -0.75 11.07
CA THR A 100 18.23 -1.94 11.59
C THR A 100 18.96 -1.69 12.91
N ASP A 101 18.71 -0.54 13.53
CA ASP A 101 19.27 -0.18 14.82
C ASP A 101 18.22 -0.38 15.93
N SER A 102 18.62 -0.19 17.18
CA SER A 102 17.76 -0.37 18.36
C SER A 102 17.15 0.93 18.88
N ASP A 103 17.43 2.06 18.22
CA ASP A 103 16.89 3.37 18.57
C ASP A 103 15.58 3.66 17.81
N LEU A 104 15.03 4.86 18.00
CA LEU A 104 13.74 5.21 17.41
C LEU A 104 13.90 5.46 15.90
N PRO A 105 13.20 4.71 15.01
CA PRO A 105 13.42 4.81 13.56
C PRO A 105 13.14 6.18 12.95
N THR A 106 12.23 6.95 13.56
CA THR A 106 11.55 8.08 12.93
C THR A 106 12.50 9.12 12.33
N ARG A 107 13.54 9.58 13.04
CA ARG A 107 14.45 10.62 12.53
C ARG A 107 15.25 10.12 11.32
N SER A 108 15.84 8.94 11.44
CA SER A 108 16.68 8.36 10.38
C SER A 108 15.86 8.04 9.13
N LEU A 109 14.64 7.54 9.31
CA LEU A 109 13.70 7.30 8.23
C LEU A 109 13.33 8.60 7.50
N VAL A 110 12.98 9.65 8.25
CA VAL A 110 12.63 10.97 7.69
C VAL A 110 13.79 11.60 6.93
N ASN A 111 15.01 11.50 7.45
CA ASN A 111 16.19 12.02 6.78
C ASN A 111 16.41 11.32 5.44
N SER A 112 16.32 9.98 5.41
CA SER A 112 16.41 9.22 4.15
C SER A 112 15.30 9.60 3.17
N MET A 113 14.05 9.72 3.61
CA MET A 113 12.95 10.12 2.72
C MET A 113 13.19 11.47 2.04
N ARG A 114 13.76 12.45 2.75
CA ARG A 114 14.05 13.79 2.23
C ARG A 114 15.15 13.81 1.16
N GLU A 115 15.98 12.76 1.09
CA GLU A 115 17.01 12.64 0.04
C GLU A 115 16.39 12.22 -1.31
N HIS A 116 15.25 11.53 -1.28
CA HIS A 116 14.66 10.93 -2.48
C HIS A 116 13.32 11.54 -2.90
N VAL A 117 12.55 12.11 -1.96
CA VAL A 117 11.24 12.73 -2.24
C VAL A 117 11.37 14.24 -2.30
N GLY A 118 11.18 14.81 -3.49
CA GLY A 118 11.20 16.25 -3.71
C GLY A 118 9.89 16.96 -3.35
N ASN A 119 9.87 18.28 -3.58
CA ASN A 119 8.72 19.17 -3.38
C ASN A 119 7.83 19.34 -4.63
N LYS A 120 8.05 18.54 -5.67
CA LYS A 120 7.28 18.52 -6.92
C LYS A 120 6.94 17.08 -7.25
N GLY A 121 5.80 16.87 -7.90
CA GLY A 121 5.38 15.56 -8.41
C GLY A 121 4.14 15.03 -7.69
N SER A 122 3.67 13.86 -8.05
CA SER A 122 2.54 13.19 -7.39
C SER A 122 3.05 12.05 -6.52
N VAL A 123 2.51 11.91 -5.31
CA VAL A 123 2.86 10.83 -4.39
C VAL A 123 1.80 9.75 -4.47
N ILE A 124 2.12 8.66 -5.17
CA ILE A 124 1.20 7.56 -5.43
C ILE A 124 1.26 6.57 -4.27
N VAL A 125 0.09 6.20 -3.75
CA VAL A 125 -0.07 5.23 -2.66
C VAL A 125 -1.24 4.31 -2.95
N TRP A 126 -1.30 3.17 -2.28
CA TRP A 126 -2.43 2.25 -2.39
C TRP A 126 -3.51 2.48 -1.33
N ASN A 127 -3.26 3.22 -0.25
CA ASN A 127 -4.27 3.45 0.79
C ASN A 127 -4.05 4.77 1.50
N ALA A 128 -4.32 5.89 0.81
CA ALA A 128 -3.86 7.21 1.25
C ALA A 128 -4.27 7.59 2.68
N THR A 129 -5.33 7.02 3.23
CA THR A 129 -5.70 7.22 4.65
C THR A 129 -4.58 6.77 5.60
N PHE A 130 -3.98 5.60 5.34
CA PHE A 130 -2.90 5.06 6.15
C PHE A 130 -1.63 5.90 6.02
N GLU A 131 -1.11 6.10 4.79
CA GLU A 131 0.15 6.82 4.60
C GLU A 131 0.03 8.28 5.02
N LYS A 132 -1.12 8.94 4.77
CA LYS A 132 -1.39 10.31 5.24
C LYS A 132 -1.33 10.41 6.76
N THR A 133 -1.89 9.43 7.46
CA THR A 133 -1.87 9.38 8.93
C THR A 133 -0.44 9.19 9.43
N ARG A 134 0.34 8.30 8.81
CA ARG A 134 1.76 8.08 9.15
C ARG A 134 2.60 9.33 8.91
N ASN A 135 2.44 10.00 7.76
CA ASN A 135 3.10 11.26 7.45
C ASN A 135 2.79 12.33 8.51
N LYS A 136 1.52 12.48 8.89
CA LYS A 136 1.12 13.43 9.92
C LYS A 136 1.76 13.13 11.27
N GLU A 137 1.71 11.88 11.73
CA GLU A 137 2.31 11.46 13.01
C GLU A 137 3.83 11.66 13.02
N MET A 138 4.52 11.34 11.92
CA MET A 138 5.96 11.58 11.79
C MET A 138 6.29 13.08 11.79
N GLY A 139 5.49 13.92 11.12
CA GLY A 139 5.64 15.37 11.13
C GLY A 139 5.34 16.02 12.49
N GLU A 140 4.44 15.44 13.29
CA GLU A 140 4.19 15.87 14.68
C GLU A 140 5.34 15.47 15.61
N ALA A 141 5.94 14.28 15.40
CA ALA A 141 7.08 13.80 16.19
C ALA A 141 8.40 14.52 15.85
N ILE A 142 8.55 14.98 14.60
CA ILE A 142 9.76 15.61 14.06
C ILE A 142 9.37 17.01 13.53
N PRO A 143 9.37 18.08 14.37
CA PRO A 143 8.79 19.38 14.00
C PRO A 143 9.40 20.02 12.75
N ASP A 144 10.70 19.86 12.51
CA ASP A 144 11.37 20.37 11.32
C ASP A 144 10.94 19.60 10.05
N ALA A 145 10.34 18.42 10.17
CA ALA A 145 9.78 17.62 9.07
C ALA A 145 8.30 17.82 8.81
N LYS A 146 7.63 18.65 9.62
CA LYS A 146 6.20 18.91 9.47
C LYS A 146 5.84 19.45 8.08
N GLU A 147 6.54 20.48 7.61
CA GLU A 147 6.26 21.10 6.30
C GLU A 147 6.48 20.10 5.14
N PHE A 148 7.50 19.25 5.25
CA PHE A 148 7.78 18.20 4.28
C PHE A 148 6.61 17.21 4.17
N PHE A 149 6.10 16.71 5.30
CA PHE A 149 4.98 15.78 5.28
C PHE A 149 3.63 16.43 4.95
N ASP A 150 3.43 17.70 5.32
CA ASP A 150 2.24 18.46 4.91
C ASP A 150 2.23 18.65 3.37
N ASP A 151 3.37 18.96 2.75
CA ASP A 151 3.53 19.02 1.29
C ASP A 151 3.25 17.65 0.65
N MET A 152 3.91 16.58 1.10
CA MET A 152 3.67 15.23 0.58
C MET A 152 2.19 14.85 0.66
N ASN A 153 1.53 15.12 1.80
CA ASN A 153 0.12 14.82 2.02
C ASN A 153 -0.82 15.60 1.09
N SER A 154 -0.42 16.80 0.67
CA SER A 154 -1.20 17.61 -0.27
C SER A 154 -1.15 17.07 -1.71
N ARG A 155 -0.14 16.25 -2.03
CA ARG A 155 0.10 15.67 -3.36
C ARG A 155 -0.15 14.16 -3.42
N LEU A 156 -0.77 13.58 -2.38
CA LEU A 156 -1.11 12.16 -2.35
C LEU A 156 -2.18 11.82 -3.40
N TYR A 157 -1.98 10.72 -4.08
CA TYR A 157 -2.89 10.14 -5.06
C TYR A 157 -3.09 8.66 -4.74
N ASP A 158 -4.34 8.27 -4.51
CA ASP A 158 -4.70 6.91 -4.08
C ASP A 158 -5.12 6.06 -5.29
N LEU A 159 -4.21 5.18 -5.72
CA LEU A 159 -4.41 4.33 -6.90
C LEU A 159 -5.46 3.23 -6.66
N MET A 160 -5.69 2.83 -5.40
CA MET A 160 -6.69 1.82 -5.05
C MET A 160 -8.11 2.28 -5.37
N LEU A 161 -8.35 3.61 -5.45
CA LEU A 161 -9.68 4.15 -5.69
C LEU A 161 -10.30 3.69 -7.01
N PHE A 162 -9.50 3.33 -8.00
CA PHE A 162 -10.00 2.77 -9.26
C PHE A 162 -10.65 1.39 -9.13
N PHE A 163 -10.32 0.65 -8.07
CA PHE A 163 -10.66 -0.77 -7.91
C PHE A 163 -11.70 -1.05 -6.83
N LYS A 164 -12.28 -0.01 -6.24
CA LYS A 164 -13.39 -0.17 -5.29
C LYS A 164 -14.62 -0.76 -5.99
N PRO A 165 -15.53 -1.44 -5.24
CA PRO A 165 -16.69 -2.07 -5.84
C PRO A 165 -17.62 -1.16 -6.65
N ASP A 166 -17.58 0.15 -6.44
CA ASP A 166 -18.34 1.19 -7.13
C ASP A 166 -17.48 2.09 -8.05
N ALA A 167 -16.23 1.71 -8.31
CA ALA A 167 -15.27 2.53 -9.03
C ALA A 167 -15.27 2.33 -10.55
N SER A 168 -14.30 2.95 -11.23
CA SER A 168 -14.15 2.94 -12.70
C SER A 168 -13.60 1.61 -13.24
N PHE A 169 -12.94 0.78 -12.44
CA PHE A 169 -12.51 -0.57 -12.83
C PHE A 169 -13.14 -1.59 -11.89
N ARG A 170 -14.18 -2.27 -12.37
CA ARG A 170 -14.90 -3.31 -11.64
C ARG A 170 -14.73 -4.66 -12.31
N ASP A 171 -14.30 -5.64 -11.54
CA ASP A 171 -14.08 -7.00 -12.00
C ASP A 171 -14.44 -7.98 -10.88
N SER A 172 -15.25 -9.00 -11.20
CA SER A 172 -15.65 -10.03 -10.23
C SER A 172 -14.46 -10.84 -9.72
N ARG A 173 -13.36 -10.93 -10.49
CA ARG A 173 -12.11 -11.60 -10.13
C ARG A 173 -11.36 -10.92 -8.99
N PHE A 174 -11.63 -9.63 -8.71
CA PHE A 174 -11.13 -8.96 -7.50
C PHE A 174 -11.77 -9.50 -6.21
N LYS A 175 -12.82 -10.33 -6.31
CA LYS A 175 -13.54 -10.93 -5.19
C LYS A 175 -14.04 -9.89 -4.19
N GLY A 176 -14.45 -8.73 -4.69
CA GLY A 176 -15.00 -7.64 -3.87
C GLY A 176 -13.98 -6.87 -3.04
N SER A 177 -12.68 -7.09 -3.26
CA SER A 177 -11.60 -6.45 -2.52
C SER A 177 -10.76 -5.57 -3.44
N ALA A 178 -10.48 -4.35 -3.01
CA ALA A 178 -9.52 -3.47 -3.66
C ALA A 178 -8.09 -3.66 -3.13
N SER A 179 -7.80 -4.74 -2.39
CA SER A 179 -6.43 -5.01 -1.95
C SER A 179 -5.52 -5.29 -3.14
N ILE A 180 -4.29 -4.80 -3.10
CA ILE A 180 -3.32 -4.97 -4.19
C ILE A 180 -3.11 -6.45 -4.56
N LYS A 181 -3.16 -7.35 -3.57
CA LYS A 181 -3.04 -8.81 -3.74
C LYS A 181 -4.19 -9.43 -4.55
N LYS A 182 -5.37 -8.79 -4.58
CA LYS A 182 -6.52 -9.25 -5.38
C LYS A 182 -6.57 -8.55 -6.73
N VAL A 183 -6.12 -7.30 -6.81
CA VAL A 183 -6.13 -6.50 -8.03
C VAL A 183 -4.98 -6.88 -8.97
N LEU A 184 -3.76 -6.98 -8.45
CA LEU A 184 -2.55 -7.18 -9.25
C LEU A 184 -2.63 -8.38 -10.20
N PRO A 185 -3.01 -9.61 -9.77
CA PRO A 185 -3.01 -10.77 -10.65
C PRO A 185 -4.04 -10.68 -11.79
N VAL A 186 -5.04 -9.81 -11.65
CA VAL A 186 -6.11 -9.61 -12.62
C VAL A 186 -5.74 -8.50 -13.61
N VAL A 187 -5.14 -7.42 -13.13
CA VAL A 187 -4.76 -6.24 -13.95
C VAL A 187 -3.43 -6.44 -14.68
N VAL A 188 -2.50 -7.20 -14.09
CA VAL A 188 -1.16 -7.47 -14.62
C VAL A 188 -0.86 -8.97 -14.50
N PRO A 189 -1.57 -9.83 -15.27
CA PRO A 189 -1.48 -11.29 -15.12
C PRO A 189 -0.11 -11.89 -15.46
N ASP A 190 0.67 -11.19 -16.30
CA ASP A 190 2.01 -11.62 -16.69
C ASP A 190 3.06 -11.38 -15.61
N LEU A 191 2.74 -10.53 -14.62
CA LEU A 191 3.56 -10.33 -13.44
C LEU A 191 3.35 -11.52 -12.50
N LYS A 192 3.92 -12.66 -12.90
CA LYS A 192 3.91 -13.92 -12.15
C LYS A 192 4.85 -13.81 -10.96
N TYR A 193 4.41 -13.13 -9.90
CA TYR A 193 5.05 -13.28 -8.60
C TYR A 193 4.63 -14.61 -7.98
N THR A 194 5.31 -15.69 -8.39
CA THR A 194 5.25 -16.99 -7.69
C THR A 194 5.81 -16.91 -6.27
N ASP A 195 6.48 -15.82 -5.90
CA ASP A 195 7.14 -15.65 -4.59
C ASP A 195 6.39 -14.73 -3.60
N LEU A 196 5.25 -14.13 -3.98
CA LEU A 196 4.35 -13.49 -3.00
C LEU A 196 3.66 -14.51 -2.07
N GLU A 197 3.85 -15.80 -2.33
CA GLU A 197 3.44 -16.94 -1.51
C GLU A 197 4.39 -17.21 -0.32
N VAL A 198 5.15 -16.22 0.15
CA VAL A 198 5.90 -16.37 1.40
C VAL A 198 5.02 -16.18 2.63
N GLN A 199 4.51 -17.35 3.05
CA GLN A 199 4.24 -17.82 4.42
C GLN A 199 3.40 -16.91 5.33
N GLU A 200 2.11 -17.23 5.50
CA GLU A 200 1.19 -16.59 6.47
C GLU A 200 1.49 -16.93 7.96
N GLY A 201 2.74 -16.79 8.39
CA GLY A 201 3.21 -17.09 9.76
C GLY A 201 3.76 -15.88 10.52
N GLN A 202 4.42 -14.93 9.85
CA GLN A 202 4.98 -13.72 10.46
C GLN A 202 4.83 -12.52 9.51
N SER A 203 4.21 -11.43 9.99
CA SER A 203 4.22 -10.14 9.30
C SER A 203 5.63 -9.53 9.29
N ALA A 204 5.91 -8.62 8.34
CA ALA A 204 7.16 -7.84 8.31
C ALA A 204 7.43 -7.18 9.67
N SER A 205 6.40 -6.60 10.28
CA SER A 205 6.43 -6.03 11.62
C SER A 205 6.84 -7.03 12.72
N ARG A 206 6.46 -8.31 12.62
CA ARG A 206 6.82 -9.34 13.60
C ARG A 206 8.25 -9.84 13.42
N ILE A 207 8.74 -9.93 12.18
CA ILE A 207 10.16 -10.23 11.91
C ILE A 207 11.03 -9.09 12.43
N TRP A 208 10.71 -7.85 12.06
CA TRP A 208 11.45 -6.67 12.49
C TRP A 208 11.51 -6.56 14.01
N ARG A 209 10.36 -6.69 14.68
CA ARG A 209 10.27 -6.68 16.15
C ARG A 209 11.17 -7.74 16.78
N ASN A 210 11.08 -8.99 16.34
CA ASN A 210 11.85 -10.08 16.94
C ASN A 210 13.36 -9.81 16.86
N ILE A 211 13.83 -9.28 15.72
CA ILE A 211 15.26 -9.04 15.47
C ILE A 211 15.75 -7.80 16.23
N PHE A 212 15.07 -6.66 16.07
CA PHE A 212 15.61 -5.36 16.49
C PHE A 212 15.09 -4.87 17.84
N LEU A 213 13.96 -5.38 18.32
CA LEU A 213 13.39 -5.00 19.62
C LEU A 213 13.58 -6.08 20.69
N ASP A 214 13.20 -7.32 20.37
CA ASP A 214 13.24 -8.41 21.33
C ASP A 214 14.65 -9.05 21.44
N GLY A 215 15.57 -8.70 20.53
CA GLY A 215 16.92 -9.28 20.47
C GLY A 215 16.92 -10.80 20.30
N SER A 216 15.86 -11.35 19.70
CA SER A 216 15.67 -12.78 19.59
C SER A 216 16.72 -13.38 18.66
N ASN A 217 17.43 -14.41 19.14
CA ASN A 217 18.27 -15.23 18.26
C ASN A 217 17.35 -16.00 17.30
N MET A 218 17.17 -15.48 16.08
CA MET A 218 16.38 -16.10 15.01
C MET A 218 17.11 -17.30 14.40
N GLY A 219 17.70 -18.17 15.24
CA GLY A 219 18.49 -19.33 14.84
C GLY A 219 19.70 -18.97 13.96
N GLY A 220 20.31 -17.79 14.15
CA GLY A 220 21.37 -17.28 13.28
C GLY A 220 20.92 -16.76 11.91
N ARG A 221 19.61 -16.74 11.61
CA ARG A 221 19.05 -16.37 10.29
C ARG A 221 18.67 -14.89 10.13
N SER A 222 19.06 -14.03 11.07
CA SER A 222 18.67 -12.61 11.05
C SER A 222 19.06 -11.91 9.75
N GLY A 223 20.24 -12.22 9.18
CA GLY A 223 20.68 -11.66 7.90
C GLY A 223 19.78 -12.04 6.71
N GLU A 224 19.39 -13.32 6.61
CA GLU A 224 18.46 -13.81 5.58
C GLU A 224 17.10 -13.13 5.70
N LEU A 225 16.57 -13.03 6.93
CA LEU A 225 15.27 -12.42 7.19
C LEU A 225 15.27 -10.92 6.84
N VAL A 226 16.36 -10.21 7.14
CA VAL A 226 16.52 -8.80 6.75
C VAL A 226 16.59 -8.66 5.22
N ALA A 227 17.32 -9.53 4.52
CA ALA A 227 17.35 -9.52 3.07
C ALA A 227 15.96 -9.79 2.46
N SER A 228 15.21 -10.75 3.03
CA SER A 228 13.82 -11.01 2.65
C SER A 228 12.92 -9.79 2.88
N LEU A 229 13.03 -9.10 4.03
CA LEU A 229 12.23 -7.89 4.29
C LEU A 229 12.45 -6.80 3.24
N ARG A 230 13.68 -6.65 2.73
CA ARG A 230 14.01 -5.70 1.67
C ARG A 230 13.42 -6.11 0.33
N GLU A 231 13.60 -7.37 -0.06
CA GLU A 231 13.11 -7.88 -1.34
C GLU A 231 11.58 -7.82 -1.43
N TYR A 232 10.86 -8.22 -0.37
CA TYR A 232 9.40 -8.32 -0.41
C TYR A 232 8.71 -6.97 -0.53
N CYS A 233 9.07 -5.96 0.27
CA CYS A 233 8.35 -4.69 0.22
C CYS A 233 8.86 -3.77 -0.93
N LYS A 234 9.89 -4.16 -1.71
CA LYS A 234 10.08 -3.63 -3.08
C LYS A 234 8.88 -3.97 -3.96
N LEU A 235 8.32 -5.18 -3.82
CA LEU A 235 7.28 -5.71 -4.69
C LEU A 235 5.96 -4.92 -4.59
N ASP A 236 5.58 -4.44 -3.41
CA ASP A 236 4.31 -3.71 -3.23
C ASP A 236 4.31 -2.41 -4.03
N THR A 237 5.39 -1.60 -3.92
CA THR A 237 5.53 -0.38 -4.73
C THR A 237 5.73 -0.65 -6.23
N LEU A 238 6.41 -1.74 -6.59
CA LEU A 238 6.54 -2.13 -8.00
C LEU A 238 5.20 -2.58 -8.59
N ALA A 239 4.37 -3.27 -7.80
CA ALA A 239 3.01 -3.62 -8.19
C ALA A 239 2.17 -2.36 -8.46
N MET A 240 2.33 -1.28 -7.67
CA MET A 240 1.67 0.00 -7.96
C MET A 240 2.14 0.60 -9.29
N VAL A 241 3.45 0.55 -9.59
CA VAL A 241 4.02 1.02 -10.87
C VAL A 241 3.43 0.25 -12.05
N GLU A 242 3.39 -1.08 -11.97
CA GLU A 242 2.90 -1.92 -13.07
C GLU A 242 1.37 -1.78 -13.25
N ILE A 243 0.62 -1.63 -12.15
CA ILE A 243 -0.81 -1.31 -12.23
C ILE A 243 -1.01 0.06 -12.87
N TYR A 244 -0.26 1.07 -12.46
CA TYR A 244 -0.31 2.40 -13.08
C TYR A 244 -0.03 2.32 -14.59
N ARG A 245 1.02 1.62 -15.02
CA ARG A 245 1.36 1.42 -16.43
C ARG A 245 0.23 0.71 -17.20
N SER A 246 -0.34 -0.34 -16.63
CA SER A 246 -1.48 -1.06 -17.21
C SER A 246 -2.68 -0.13 -17.42
N LEU A 247 -3.04 0.65 -16.40
CA LEU A 247 -4.12 1.65 -16.48
C LEU A 247 -3.83 2.76 -17.51
N TYR A 248 -2.59 3.27 -17.55
CA TYR A 248 -2.18 4.33 -18.47
C TYR A 248 -2.22 3.88 -19.94
N SER A 249 -2.00 2.58 -20.18
CA SER A 249 -2.03 1.97 -21.52
C SER A 249 -3.43 1.64 -22.05
N LEU A 250 -4.49 1.80 -21.24
CA LEU A 250 -5.89 1.59 -21.64
C LEU A 250 -6.37 2.58 -22.72
#